data_AF-A0A924ID89-F1
#
_entry.id   AF-A0A924ID89-F1
#
_cell.length_a   1.000
_cell.length_b   1.000
_cell.length_c   1.000
_cell.angle_alpha   90.00
_cell.angle_beta   90.00
_cell.angle_gamma   90.00
#
_symmetry.space_group_name_H-M   'P 1'
#
loop_
_entity.id
_entity.type
_entity.pdbx_description
1 polymer ?
#
loop_
_entity_poly.entity_id
_entity_poly.type
_entity_poly.pdbx_seq_one_letter_code
_entity_poly.pdbx_strand_id
1 'polypeptide(L)'
;SQGALAQGLQVAGDIFTQNKSQANALFNSVFAPTAQIAVLLPNSRNQEYEADHYGLIFSAMAGYNPREAISFWQRMAAAGGGNKPPEFLATHPSDQNRIAKLESYMNEALSYYRPVNK
;
A
#
# COMPACT_ATOMS: atom_id res chain seq x y z
N SER A 1 -1.30 -5.52 -15.83
CA SER A 1 -2.67 -5.47 -15.28
C SER A 1 -2.92 -6.70 -14.42
N GLN A 2 -3.93 -6.68 -13.54
CA GLN A 2 -4.30 -7.85 -12.73
C GLN A 2 -4.56 -9.11 -13.58
N GLY A 3 -5.16 -8.93 -14.76
CA GLY A 3 -5.39 -10.03 -15.71
C GLY A 3 -4.11 -10.66 -16.26
N ALA A 4 -3.09 -9.85 -16.59
CA ALA A 4 -1.80 -10.37 -17.05
C ALA A 4 -1.05 -11.11 -15.93
N LEU A 5 -1.17 -10.65 -14.68
CA LEU A 5 -0.57 -11.31 -13.51
C LEU A 5 -1.24 -12.67 -13.24
N ALA A 6 -2.57 -12.73 -13.33
CA ALA A 6 -3.33 -13.97 -13.17
C ALA A 6 -3.00 -14.99 -14.27
N GLN A 7 -2.94 -14.56 -15.53
CA GLN A 7 -2.55 -15.42 -16.66
C GLN A 7 -1.11 -15.91 -16.51
N GLY A 8 -0.18 -15.04 -16.12
CA GLY A 8 1.22 -15.41 -15.88
C GLY A 8 1.38 -16.45 -14.76
N LEU A 9 0.66 -16.27 -13.64
CA LEU A 9 0.66 -17.24 -12.54
C LEU A 9 0.07 -18.59 -12.97
N GLN A 10 -0.99 -18.59 -13.79
CA GLN A 10 -1.58 -19.83 -14.30
C GLN A 10 -0.61 -20.60 -15.22
N VAL A 11 0.03 -19.91 -16.17
CA VAL A 11 1.04 -20.54 -17.06
C VAL A 11 2.22 -21.09 -16.26
N ALA A 12 2.71 -20.33 -15.27
CA ALA A 12 3.77 -20.80 -14.38
C ALA A 12 3.33 -22.04 -13.57
N GLY A 13 2.07 -22.07 -13.14
CA GLY A 13 1.45 -23.23 -12.49
C GLY A 13 1.47 -24.47 -13.36
N ASP A 14 0.97 -24.39 -14.59
CA ASP A 14 0.92 -25.52 -15.53
C ASP A 14 2.32 -26.10 -15.83
N ILE A 15 3.34 -25.23 -15.93
CA ILE A 15 4.75 -25.64 -16.09
C ILE A 15 5.25 -26.34 -14.82
N PHE A 16 5.04 -25.73 -13.64
CA PHE A 16 5.55 -26.24 -12.37
C PHE A 16 4.92 -27.58 -11.98
N THR A 17 3.62 -27.73 -12.21
CA THR A 17 2.86 -28.94 -11.88
C THR A 17 2.98 -30.03 -12.96
N GLN A 18 3.62 -29.72 -14.09
CA GLN A 18 3.71 -30.58 -15.26
C GLN A 18 2.33 -31.04 -15.77
N ASN A 19 1.32 -30.15 -15.70
CA ASN A 19 -0.07 -30.42 -16.08
C ASN A 19 -0.76 -31.59 -15.33
N LYS A 20 -0.22 -32.04 -14.19
CA LYS A 20 -0.90 -33.06 -13.39
C LYS A 20 -2.16 -32.46 -12.74
N SER A 21 -3.34 -33.01 -13.04
CA SER A 21 -4.64 -32.44 -12.65
C SER A 21 -4.76 -32.13 -11.16
N GLN A 22 -4.32 -33.06 -10.29
CA GLN A 22 -4.38 -32.90 -8.85
C GLN A 22 -3.40 -31.83 -8.33
N ALA A 23 -2.22 -31.72 -8.95
CA ALA A 23 -1.25 -30.67 -8.62
C ALA A 23 -1.70 -29.29 -9.14
N ASN A 24 -2.31 -29.23 -10.32
CA ASN A 24 -2.93 -28.01 -10.85
C ASN A 24 -4.09 -27.53 -9.99
N ALA A 25 -4.93 -28.44 -9.49
CA ALA A 25 -6.00 -28.08 -8.57
C ALA A 25 -5.46 -27.46 -7.27
N LEU A 26 -4.40 -28.03 -6.70
CA LEU A 26 -3.76 -27.48 -5.50
C LEU A 26 -3.08 -26.13 -5.78
N PHE A 27 -2.40 -26.01 -6.92
CA PHE A 27 -1.75 -24.77 -7.31
C PHE A 27 -2.76 -23.63 -7.48
N ASN A 28 -3.84 -23.87 -8.21
CA ASN A 28 -4.86 -22.85 -8.48
C ASN A 28 -5.68 -22.46 -7.26
N SER A 29 -5.89 -23.38 -6.30
CA SER A 29 -6.68 -23.11 -5.10
C SER A 29 -5.89 -22.45 -3.97
N VAL A 30 -4.58 -22.71 -3.88
CA VAL A 30 -3.74 -22.24 -2.75
C VAL A 30 -2.62 -21.34 -3.23
N PHE A 31 -1.76 -21.84 -4.11
CA PHE A 31 -0.53 -21.13 -4.48
C PHE A 31 -0.78 -19.89 -5.32
N ALA A 32 -1.64 -19.95 -6.34
CA ALA A 32 -1.90 -18.82 -7.22
C ALA A 32 -2.52 -17.62 -6.47
N PRO A 33 -3.56 -17.78 -5.64
CA PRO A 33 -4.07 -16.68 -4.81
C PRO A 33 -3.03 -16.12 -3.84
N THR A 34 -2.25 -16.98 -3.17
CA THR A 34 -1.20 -16.55 -2.24
C THR A 34 -0.09 -15.78 -2.96
N ALA A 35 0.37 -16.25 -4.12
CA ALA A 35 1.37 -15.56 -4.92
C ALA A 35 0.86 -14.21 -5.43
N GLN A 36 -0.40 -14.14 -5.84
CA GLN A 36 -1.03 -12.89 -6.23
C GLN A 36 -1.07 -11.89 -5.06
N ILE A 37 -1.53 -12.33 -3.88
CA ILE A 37 -1.52 -11.52 -2.65
C ILE A 37 -0.09 -11.05 -2.30
N ALA A 38 0.89 -11.94 -2.38
CA ALA A 38 2.29 -11.64 -2.08
C ALA A 38 2.90 -10.61 -3.04
N VAL A 39 2.46 -10.55 -4.29
CA VAL A 39 2.94 -9.55 -5.26
C VAL A 39 2.14 -8.27 -5.17
N LEU A 40 0.82 -8.35 -5.04
CA LEU A 40 -0.04 -7.16 -5.07
C LEU A 40 0.10 -6.30 -3.84
N LEU A 41 0.14 -6.90 -2.64
CA LEU A 41 0.15 -6.13 -1.40
C LEU A 41 1.39 -5.25 -1.24
N PRO A 42 2.63 -5.74 -1.43
CA PRO A 42 3.81 -4.87 -1.31
C PRO A 42 3.82 -3.76 -2.35
N ASN A 43 3.40 -4.05 -3.58
CA ASN A 43 3.31 -3.05 -4.64
C ASN A 43 2.26 -1.98 -4.33
N SER A 44 1.10 -2.38 -3.81
CA SER A 44 0.06 -1.44 -3.36
C SER A 44 0.55 -0.56 -2.21
N ARG A 45 1.31 -1.11 -1.25
CA ARG A 45 1.91 -0.31 -0.16
C ARG A 45 2.93 0.71 -0.64
N ASN A 46 3.76 0.35 -1.61
CA ASN A 46 4.69 1.32 -2.22
C ASN A 46 3.93 2.48 -2.89
N GLN A 47 2.81 2.19 -3.56
CA GLN A 47 1.93 3.22 -4.14
C GLN A 47 1.33 4.12 -3.05
N GLU A 48 0.93 3.57 -1.90
CA GLU A 48 0.47 4.38 -0.77
C GLU A 48 1.56 5.30 -0.21
N TYR A 49 2.79 4.82 -0.07
CA TYR A 49 3.90 5.66 0.40
C TYR A 49 4.29 6.74 -0.60
N GLU A 50 4.23 6.45 -1.89
CA GLU A 50 4.44 7.43 -2.95
C GLU A 50 3.32 8.47 -2.95
N ALA A 51 2.06 8.04 -2.78
CA ALA A 51 0.92 8.94 -2.64
C ALA A 51 1.03 9.84 -1.41
N ASP A 52 1.47 9.31 -0.26
CA ASP A 52 1.73 10.09 0.96
C ASP A 52 2.84 11.12 0.75
N HIS A 53 3.93 10.72 0.08
CA HIS A 53 5.09 11.58 -0.19
C HIS A 53 4.69 12.78 -1.05
N TYR A 54 4.09 12.54 -2.22
CA TYR A 54 3.66 13.63 -3.10
C TYR A 54 2.48 14.40 -2.53
N GLY A 55 1.57 13.74 -1.81
CA GLY A 55 0.45 14.39 -1.11
C GLY A 55 0.92 15.43 -0.09
N LEU A 56 1.99 15.13 0.67
CA LEU A 56 2.64 16.09 1.58
C LEU A 56 3.22 17.28 0.81
N ILE A 57 3.95 17.03 -0.28
CA ILE A 57 4.56 18.09 -1.09
C ILE A 57 3.48 18.99 -1.70
N PHE A 58 2.43 18.43 -2.28
CA PHE A 58 1.34 19.21 -2.88
C PHE A 58 0.58 20.02 -1.82
N SER A 59 0.36 19.45 -0.64
CA SER A 59 -0.23 20.18 0.50
C SER A 59 0.63 21.37 0.90
N ALA A 60 1.95 21.17 0.98
CA ALA A 60 2.93 22.22 1.28
C ALA A 60 2.91 23.34 0.23
N MET A 61 2.93 22.97 -1.05
CA MET A 61 2.89 23.91 -2.19
C MET A 61 1.59 24.72 -2.22
N ALA A 62 0.47 24.11 -1.80
CA ALA A 62 -0.82 24.78 -1.65
C ALA A 62 -0.89 25.66 -0.38
N GLY A 63 0.16 25.68 0.43
CA GLY A 63 0.26 26.49 1.65
C GLY A 63 -0.47 25.92 2.87
N TYR A 64 -0.81 24.63 2.85
CA TYR A 64 -1.22 23.89 4.05
C TYR A 64 0.01 23.41 4.81
N ASN A 65 -0.02 23.50 6.14
CA ASN A 65 1.07 23.04 7.00
C ASN A 65 1.22 21.51 6.91
N PRO A 66 2.31 20.97 6.35
CA PRO A 66 2.47 19.52 6.15
C PRO A 66 2.48 18.72 7.45
N ARG A 67 2.82 19.36 8.59
CA ARG A 67 2.84 18.73 9.91
C ARG A 67 1.47 18.23 10.36
N GLU A 68 0.38 18.81 9.84
CA GLU A 68 -0.98 18.39 10.17
C GLU A 68 -1.32 16.97 9.69
N ALA A 69 -0.57 16.46 8.70
CA ALA A 69 -0.75 15.10 8.20
C ALA A 69 -0.52 14.05 9.29
N ILE A 70 0.47 14.25 10.18
CA ILE A 70 0.76 13.32 11.27
C ILE A 70 -0.44 13.20 12.22
N SER A 71 -0.96 14.34 12.68
CA SER A 71 -2.13 14.39 13.55
C SER A 71 -3.38 13.81 12.89
N PHE A 72 -3.54 13.97 11.57
CA PHE A 72 -4.61 13.34 10.80
C PHE A 72 -4.50 11.80 10.82
N TRP A 73 -3.32 11.26 10.50
CA TRP A 73 -3.10 9.81 10.49
C TRP A 73 -3.16 9.18 11.89
N GLN A 74 -2.71 9.88 12.94
CA GLN A 74 -2.91 9.43 14.32
C GLN A 74 -4.39 9.30 14.70
N ARG A 75 -5.24 10.22 14.25
CA ARG A 75 -6.69 10.14 14.47
C ARG A 75 -7.32 9.01 13.66
N MET A 76 -6.89 8.83 12.42
CA MET A 76 -7.35 7.71 11.58
C MET A 76 -6.97 6.36 12.20
N ALA A 77 -5.79 6.29 12.83
CA ALA A 77 -5.34 5.13 13.56
C ALA A 77 -6.24 4.74 14.72
N ALA A 78 -6.53 5.73 15.56
CA ALA A 78 -7.41 5.57 16.70
C ALA A 78 -8.85 5.19 16.27
N ALA A 79 -9.34 5.77 15.16
CA ALA A 79 -10.67 5.50 14.64
C ALA A 79 -10.83 4.08 14.06
N GLY A 80 -9.73 3.45 13.66
CA GLY A 80 -9.73 2.16 12.98
C GLY A 80 -10.20 0.94 13.81
N GLY A 81 -10.24 1.04 15.15
CA GLY A 81 -10.81 0.02 16.04
C GLY A 81 -10.16 -1.39 16.01
N GLY A 82 -10.59 -2.26 16.92
CA GLY A 82 -10.01 -3.60 17.16
C GLY A 82 -10.39 -4.71 16.16
N ASN A 83 -11.17 -4.40 15.13
CA ASN A 83 -11.64 -5.36 14.10
C ASN A 83 -11.01 -5.08 12.72
N LYS A 84 -9.78 -4.55 12.69
CA LYS A 84 -9.03 -4.41 11.45
C LYS A 84 -8.65 -5.82 10.93
N PRO A 85 -8.88 -6.12 9.65
CA PRO A 85 -8.22 -7.28 9.05
C PRO A 85 -6.72 -7.15 9.31
N PRO A 86 -5.98 -8.27 9.52
CA PRO A 86 -4.54 -8.25 9.67
C PRO A 86 -3.91 -7.28 8.67
N GLU A 87 -2.91 -6.49 9.08
CA GLU A 87 -2.39 -5.40 8.23
C GLU A 87 -2.04 -5.89 6.82
N PHE A 88 -1.58 -7.14 6.69
CA PHE A 88 -1.32 -7.76 5.40
C PHE A 88 -2.56 -7.83 4.48
N LEU A 89 -3.77 -7.94 4.99
CA LEU A 89 -5.02 -8.00 4.22
C LEU A 89 -5.71 -6.65 4.02
N ALA A 90 -5.22 -5.57 4.63
CA ALA A 90 -5.81 -4.25 4.47
C ALA A 90 -5.46 -3.66 3.09
N THR A 91 -6.48 -3.17 2.38
CA THR A 91 -6.30 -2.47 1.08
C THR A 91 -5.61 -1.11 1.23
N HIS A 92 -5.82 -0.44 2.37
CA HIS A 92 -5.08 0.75 2.79
C HIS A 92 -4.66 0.58 4.27
N PRO A 93 -3.52 -0.08 4.55
CA PRO A 93 -3.03 -0.24 5.91
C PRO A 93 -2.56 1.10 6.46
N SER A 94 -3.36 1.68 7.32
CA SER A 94 -2.97 2.78 8.20
C SER A 94 -2.40 2.12 9.47
N ASP A 95 -1.24 2.47 10.03
CA ASP A 95 -1.12 3.67 10.86
C ASP A 95 0.33 3.99 11.27
N GLN A 96 1.07 3.02 11.80
CA GLN A 96 2.38 3.31 12.41
C GLN A 96 3.49 3.46 11.36
N ASN A 97 3.53 2.56 10.37
CA ASN A 97 4.53 2.63 9.30
C ASN A 97 4.34 3.86 8.40
N ARG A 98 3.09 4.28 8.16
CA ARG A 98 2.78 5.49 7.39
C ARG A 98 3.18 6.75 8.14
N ILE A 99 2.89 6.84 9.44
CA ILE A 99 3.35 7.96 10.28
C ILE A 99 4.88 8.10 10.22
N ALA A 100 5.62 7.00 10.41
CA ALA A 100 7.08 7.03 10.32
C ALA A 100 7.59 7.47 8.93
N LYS A 101 6.91 7.07 7.85
CA LYS A 101 7.24 7.53 6.49
C LYS A 101 6.95 9.01 6.29
N LEU A 102 5.79 9.50 6.74
CA LEU A 102 5.43 10.92 6.69
C LEU A 102 6.43 11.78 7.47
N GLU A 103 6.89 11.31 8.63
CA GLU A 103 7.97 11.95 9.39
C GLU A 103 9.27 12.03 8.57
N SER A 104 9.63 10.95 7.87
CA SER A 104 10.83 10.92 7.01
C SER A 104 10.75 11.88 5.82
N TYR A 105 9.55 12.12 5.28
CA TYR A 105 9.31 13.05 4.17
C TYR A 105 9.13 14.51 4.63
N MET A 106 9.00 14.74 5.94
CA MET A 106 8.60 16.04 6.49
C MET A 106 9.57 17.16 6.14
N ASN A 107 10.88 16.91 6.21
CA ASN A 107 11.90 17.93 5.90
C ASN A 107 11.81 18.38 4.44
N GLU A 108 11.58 17.46 3.52
CA GLU A 108 11.40 17.76 2.12
C GLU A 108 10.11 18.54 1.88
N ALA A 109 8.98 18.07 2.41
CA ALA A 109 7.69 18.75 2.28
C ALA A 109 7.76 20.18 2.81
N LEU A 110 8.41 20.41 3.95
CA LEU A 110 8.59 21.74 4.53
C LEU A 110 9.41 22.69 3.65
N SER A 111 10.29 22.19 2.78
CA SER A 111 11.02 23.04 1.82
C SER A 111 10.11 23.67 0.76
N TYR A 112 8.96 23.03 0.47
CA TYR A 112 7.94 23.54 -0.44
C TYR A 112 6.88 24.39 0.26
N TYR A 113 6.85 24.38 1.60
CA TYR A 113 5.80 25.02 2.37
C TYR A 113 5.91 26.55 2.31
N ARG A 114 4.89 27.18 1.72
CA ARG A 114 4.73 28.63 1.69
C ARG A 114 3.37 28.98 2.28
N PRO A 115 3.29 29.44 3.55
CA PRO A 115 2.00 29.77 4.14
C PRO A 115 1.31 30.84 3.31
N VAL A 116 0.06 30.60 2.96
CA VAL A 116 -0.78 31.65 2.37
C VAL A 116 -1.12 32.61 3.50
N ASN A 117 -0.60 33.83 3.44
CA ASN A 117 -1.07 34.91 4.31
C ASN A 117 -2.56 35.12 4.00
N LYS A 118 -3.42 34.80 4.96
CA LYS A 118 -4.84 35.13 4.94
C LYS A 118 -5.06 36.51 5.54
#